data_AF-A0AAD9FFP1-F1
#
_entry.id   AF-A0AAD9FFP1-F1
#
_cell.length_a   1.000
_cell.length_b   1.000
_cell.length_c   1.000
_cell.angle_alpha   90.00
_cell.angle_beta   90.00
_cell.angle_gamma   90.00
#
_symmetry.space_group_name_H-M   'P 1'
#
loop_
_entity.id
_entity.type
_entity.pdbx_description
1 polymer ?
#
loop_
_entity_poly.entity_id
_entity_poly.type
_entity_poly.pdbx_seq_one_letter_code
_entity_poly.pdbx_strand_id
1 'polypeptide(L)' 'MCEPTDPEEDVIKGMVIGILSVVEDVKEPLPASYNDVALVIEEKIVIRHLGDVPNAFVNLMGLQYMLNLDYLKDLYIPLS' A
#
# COMPACT_ATOMS: atom_id res chain seq x y z
N MET A 1 5.47 -14.16 26.70
CA MET A 1 6.50 -14.03 25.65
C MET A 1 6.02 -12.92 24.74
N CYS A 2 6.77 -11.83 24.61
CA CYS A 2 6.50 -10.85 23.57
C CYS A 2 7.18 -11.38 22.31
N GLU A 3 6.39 -11.83 21.34
CA GLU A 3 6.89 -12.07 20.00
C GLU A 3 7.20 -10.71 19.38
N PRO A 4 8.33 -10.54 18.68
CA PRO A 4 8.55 -9.35 17.89
C PRO A 4 7.52 -9.36 16.75
N THR A 5 6.48 -8.54 16.88
CA THR A 5 5.58 -8.29 15.76
C THR A 5 6.39 -7.53 14.71
N ASP A 6 6.49 -8.09 13.51
CA ASP A 6 7.16 -7.40 12.42
C ASP A 6 6.40 -6.08 12.17
N PRO A 7 7.10 -4.94 12.11
CA PRO A 7 6.45 -3.63 12.01
C PRO A 7 5.59 -3.49 10.76
N GLU A 8 5.87 -4.28 9.70
CA GLU A 8 5.03 -4.35 8.50
C GLU A 8 3.67 -5.00 8.79
N GLU A 9 3.62 -6.06 9.62
CA GLU A 9 2.38 -6.79 9.92
C GLU A 9 1.40 -5.94 10.73
N ASP A 10 1.90 -5.14 11.68
CA ASP A 10 1.06 -4.22 12.44
C ASP A 10 0.48 -3.09 11.58
N VAL A 11 1.22 -2.63 10.56
CA VAL A 11 0.80 -1.55 9.66
C VAL A 11 -0.29 -2.02 8.69
N ILE A 12 -0.22 -3.26 8.23
CA ILE A 12 -1.18 -3.82 7.26
C ILE A 12 -2.38 -4.51 7.90
N LYS A 13 -2.38 -4.65 9.23
CA LYS A 13 -3.47 -5.24 9.99
C LYS A 13 -4.79 -4.50 9.76
N GLY A 14 -5.84 -5.24 9.43
CA GLY A 14 -7.16 -4.73 9.08
C GLY A 14 -7.30 -4.23 7.63
N MET A 15 -6.24 -4.23 6.82
CA MET A 15 -6.34 -3.85 5.41
C MET A 15 -6.91 -4.99 4.57
N VAL A 16 -8.11 -4.78 4.00
CA VAL A 16 -8.69 -5.73 3.04
C VAL A 16 -8.06 -5.55 1.65
N ILE A 17 -8.00 -4.32 1.15
CA ILE A 17 -7.29 -3.94 -0.07
C ILE A 17 -6.78 -2.50 0.13
N GLY A 18 -5.50 -2.24 -0.14
CA GLY A 18 -4.94 -0.91 0.02
C GLY A 18 -3.57 -0.72 -0.61
N ILE A 19 -3.19 0.54 -0.79
CA ILE A 19 -1.86 0.94 -1.22
C ILE A 19 -1.11 1.42 0.02
N LEU A 20 0.02 0.79 0.31
CA LEU A 20 0.92 1.19 1.39
C LEU A 20 2.01 2.07 0.79
N SER A 21 2.11 3.32 1.25
CA SER A 21 3.17 4.25 0.85
C SER A 21 4.13 4.46 2.02
N VAL A 22 5.40 4.15 1.79
CA VAL A 22 6.48 4.39 2.74
C VAL A 22 7.20 5.65 2.29
N VAL A 23 7.18 6.67 3.14
CA VAL A 23 7.87 7.95 2.92
C VAL A 23 8.95 8.07 3.96
N GLU A 24 10.20 8.26 3.55
CA GLU A 24 11.27 8.59 4.49
C GLU A 24 11.08 10.04 4.98
N ASP A 25 10.84 10.21 6.28
CA ASP A 25 10.73 11.52 6.92
C ASP A 25 12.15 12.07 7.17
N VAL A 26 12.74 12.63 6.13
CA VAL A 26 14.09 13.18 6.17
C VAL A 26 14.07 14.69 6.39
N LYS A 27 14.82 15.13 7.41
CA LYS A 27 15.05 16.55 7.73
C LYS A 27 15.92 17.27 6.69
N GLU A 28 16.51 16.53 5.76
CA GLU A 28 17.37 17.03 4.70
C GLU A 28 16.69 16.80 3.34
N PRO A 29 16.96 17.63 2.31
CA PRO A 29 16.35 17.46 1.01
C PRO A 29 16.98 16.25 0.32
N LEU A 30 16.51 15.05 0.65
CA LEU A 30 16.73 13.89 -0.21
C LEU A 30 15.98 14.12 -1.52
N PRO A 31 16.48 13.59 -2.66
CA PRO A 31 15.69 13.54 -3.87
C PRO A 31 14.35 12.87 -3.53
N ALA A 32 13.25 13.44 -4.01
CA ALA A 32 11.86 13.00 -3.77
C ALA A 32 11.53 11.59 -4.31
N SER A 33 12.55 10.74 -4.52
CA SER A 33 12.52 9.45 -5.20
C SER A 33 12.60 8.25 -4.24
N TYR A 34 12.60 8.44 -2.92
CA TYR A 34 12.58 7.35 -1.94
C TYR A 34 11.19 7.16 -1.30
N ASN A 35 10.15 7.37 -2.08
CA ASN A 35 8.84 6.86 -1.72
C ASN A 35 8.75 5.47 -2.30
N ASP A 36 8.65 4.44 -1.44
CA ASP A 36 8.32 3.11 -1.91
C ASP A 36 6.84 2.85 -1.72
N VAL A 37 6.25 2.13 -2.66
CA VAL A 37 4.83 1.85 -2.68
C VAL A 37 4.63 0.35 -2.87
N ALA A 38 3.72 -0.20 -2.06
CA ALA A 38 3.36 -1.60 -2.07
C ALA A 38 1.83 -1.75 -2.14
N LEU A 39 1.40 -2.90 -2.67
CA LEU A 39 0.00 -3.29 -2.71
C LEU A 39 -0.28 -4.30 -1.62
N VAL A 40 -1.34 -4.07 -0.85
CA VAL A 40 -1.80 -4.94 0.24
C VAL A 40 -3.17 -5.52 -0.12
N ILE A 41 -3.32 -6.85 0.04
CA ILE A 41 -4.58 -7.58 -0.07
C ILE A 41 -4.68 -8.55 1.10
N GLU A 42 -5.80 -8.54 1.83
CA GLU A 42 -6.07 -9.38 3.00
C GLU A 42 -4.86 -9.43 3.96
N GLU A 43 -4.43 -8.26 4.41
CA GLU A 43 -3.29 -8.08 5.33
C GLU A 43 -1.96 -8.66 4.80
N LYS A 44 -1.81 -8.83 3.48
CA LYS A 44 -0.57 -9.32 2.84
C LYS A 44 -0.09 -8.38 1.77
N ILE A 45 1.21 -8.09 1.80
CA ILE A 45 1.86 -7.36 0.71
C ILE A 45 2.01 -8.30 -0.49
N VAL A 46 1.29 -7.99 -1.58
CA VAL A 46 1.24 -8.81 -2.80
C VAL A 46 2.16 -8.30 -3.91
N ILE A 47 2.45 -6.99 -3.92
CA ILE A 47 3.38 -6.36 -4.86
C ILE A 47 4.19 -5.31 -4.12
N ARG A 48 5.52 -5.31 -4.28
CA ARG A 48 6.45 -4.33 -3.69
C ARG A 48 7.11 -3.50 -4.79
N HIS A 49 7.76 -2.39 -4.41
CA HIS A 49 8.62 -1.63 -5.31
C HIS A 49 7.88 -1.08 -6.53
N LEU A 50 6.63 -0.63 -6.34
CA LEU A 50 5.80 -0.04 -7.40
C LEU A 50 6.23 1.39 -7.76
N GLY A 51 7.14 1.97 -6.96
CA GLY A 51 7.71 3.29 -7.19
C GLY A 51 6.78 4.41 -6.75
N ASP A 52 5.63 4.58 -7.39
CA ASP A 52 4.71 5.66 -7.06
C ASP A 52 3.25 5.20 -6.93
N VAL A 53 2.46 6.05 -6.25
CA VAL A 53 1.04 5.81 -5.97
C VAL A 53 0.22 5.67 -7.26
N PRO A 54 0.39 6.52 -8.31
CA PRO A 54 -0.28 6.33 -9.60
C PRO A 54 -0.05 4.94 -10.22
N ASN A 55 1.20 4.46 -10.26
CA ASN A 55 1.52 3.15 -10.79
C ASN A 55 0.90 2.03 -9.94
N ALA A 56 0.97 2.15 -8.62
CA ALA A 56 0.33 1.19 -7.72
C ALA A 56 -1.20 1.14 -7.90
N PHE A 57 -1.83 2.28 -8.14
CA PHE A 57 -3.26 2.36 -8.41
C PHE A 57 -3.63 1.66 -9.73
N VAL A 58 -2.88 1.87 -10.81
CA VAL A 58 -3.10 1.17 -12.08
C VAL A 58 -2.97 -0.35 -11.90
N ASN A 59 -1.94 -0.80 -11.17
CA ASN A 59 -1.75 -2.22 -10.88
C ASN A 59 -2.90 -2.80 -10.05
N LEU A 60 -3.38 -2.07 -9.03
CA LEU A 60 -4.51 -2.49 -8.23
C LEU A 60 -5.79 -2.63 -9.07
N MET A 61 -6.10 -1.63 -9.91
CA MET A 61 -7.27 -1.67 -10.79
C MET A 61 -7.18 -2.83 -11.81
N GLY A 62 -5.99 -3.07 -12.36
CA GLY A 62 -5.75 -4.21 -13.25
C GLY A 62 -5.97 -5.56 -12.56
N LEU A 63 -5.48 -5.70 -11.32
CA LEU A 63 -5.64 -6.90 -10.52
C LEU A 63 -7.11 -7.12 -10.12
N GLN A 64 -7.82 -6.06 -9.73
CA GLN A 64 -9.26 -6.10 -9.46
C GLN A 64 -10.05 -6.58 -10.69
N TYR A 65 -9.74 -6.04 -11.88
CA TYR A 65 -10.37 -6.46 -13.12
C TYR A 65 -10.07 -7.92 -13.47
N MET A 66 -8.81 -8.34 -13.38
CA MET A 66 -8.40 -9.72 -13.71
C MET A 66 -8.98 -10.76 -12.76
N LEU A 67 -9.08 -10.44 -11.47
CA LEU A 67 -9.55 -11.36 -10.44
C LEU A 67 -11.07 -11.27 -10.19
N ASN A 68 -11.76 -10.35 -10.88
CA ASN A 68 -13.18 -10.03 -10.64
C ASN A 68 -13.47 -9.82 -9.14
N LEU A 69 -12.59 -9.08 -8.47
CA LEU A 69 -12.78 -8.74 -7.06
C LEU A 69 -13.90 -7.69 -6.98
N ASP A 70 -15.02 -8.03 -6.33
CA ASP A 70 -16.11 -7.12 -6.02
C ASP A 70 -15.63 -6.06 -5.00
N TYR A 71 -14.93 -5.03 -5.46
CA TYR A 71 -14.44 -3.99 -4.55
C TYR A 71 -14.64 -2.60 -5.14
N LEU A 72 -14.87 -1.64 -4.25
CA LEU A 72 -15.34 -0.26 -4.49
C LEU A 72 -16.86 -0.05 -4.43
N LYS A 73 -17.50 -0.51 -3.34
CA LYS A 73 -18.65 0.24 -2.80
C LYS A 73 -18.26 1.24 -1.71
N ASP A 74 -17.10 1.04 -1.07
CA ASP A 74 -16.71 1.76 0.15
C ASP A 74 -15.33 2.43 0.09
N LEU A 75 -14.73 2.61 -1.10
CA LEU A 75 -13.46 3.35 -1.19
C LEU A 75 -13.72 4.84 -1.00
N TYR A 76 -13.54 5.27 0.24
CA TYR A 76 -13.46 6.66 0.61
C TYR A 76 -12.02 7.12 0.41
N ILE A 77 -11.77 7.94 -0.62
CA ILE A 77 -10.51 8.67 -0.75
C ILE A 77 -10.72 10.00 0.00
N PRO A 78 -10.12 10.20 1.20
CA PRO A 78 -10.16 11.49 1.86
C PRO A 78 -9.30 12.47 1.05
N LEU A 79 -9.93 13.45 0.41
CA LEU A 79 -9.26 14.62 -0.15
C LEU A 79 -8.96 15.59 0.99
N SER A 80 -7.67 15.84 1.23
CA SER A 80 -7.15 16.90 2.09
C SER A 80 -7.07 18.22 1.35
#